data_AF-A0A1Y1L901-F1
#
_entry.id   AF-A0A1Y1L901-F1
#
_cell.length_a   1.000
_cell.length_b   1.000
_cell.length_c   1.000
_cell.angle_alpha   90.00
_cell.angle_beta   90.00
_cell.angle_gamma   90.00
#
_symmetry.space_group_name_H-M   'P 1'
#
loop_
_entity.id
_entity.type
_entity.pdbx_description
1 polymer ?
#
loop_
_entity_poly.entity_id
_entity_poly.type
_entity_poly.pdbx_seq_one_letter_code
_entity_poly.pdbx_strand_id
1 'polypeptide(L)'
;MRLSSVPAALLAAIVGTAQADHVSDLKSISLRTHSIQQPYLDSDMQSRWFDFGGDTIVRTDSYIRLTSDLPSQSGWLFSRVPLTATNWEVEVEFKISGKHQLYGDGFAMWITKQRGQMGPVFGSVDRFEGLGIFVDTYKNNRPGVVFPYVMAMYGDGHRSYNKN
;
A
#
# COMPACT_ATOMS: atom_id res chain seq x y z
N MET A 1 40.24 -53.48 -32.63
CA MET A 1 39.68 -52.38 -33.48
C MET A 1 38.71 -51.57 -32.64
N ARG A 2 38.56 -50.27 -32.93
CA ARG A 2 37.69 -49.27 -32.25
C ARG A 2 38.14 -48.81 -30.86
N LEU A 3 38.77 -47.63 -30.87
CA LEU A 3 38.99 -46.57 -29.87
C LEU A 3 40.06 -45.68 -30.56
N SER A 4 40.03 -44.35 -30.59
CA SER A 4 39.05 -43.36 -30.11
C SER A 4 39.43 -42.00 -30.71
N SER A 5 38.50 -41.26 -31.31
CA SER A 5 38.72 -39.86 -31.69
C SER A 5 37.39 -39.10 -31.76
N VAL A 6 37.13 -38.29 -30.74
CA VAL A 6 36.04 -37.29 -30.73
C VAL A 6 36.69 -35.94 -31.06
N PRO A 7 36.36 -35.30 -32.19
CA PRO A 7 36.79 -33.93 -32.46
C PRO A 7 36.09 -32.95 -31.52
N ALA A 8 36.83 -31.97 -31.01
CA ALA A 8 36.31 -30.98 -30.07
C ALA A 8 35.34 -29.98 -30.73
N ALA A 9 34.51 -29.36 -29.91
CA ALA A 9 33.40 -28.50 -30.32
C ALA A 9 33.83 -27.15 -30.93
N LEU A 10 32.99 -26.64 -31.83
CA LEU A 10 32.63 -25.22 -31.85
C LEU A 10 31.10 -25.10 -31.82
N LEU A 11 30.52 -24.92 -30.63
CA LEU A 11 29.24 -24.21 -30.52
C LEU A 11 29.55 -22.73 -30.34
N ALA A 12 29.25 -21.93 -31.37
CA ALA A 12 29.14 -20.50 -31.20
C ALA A 12 27.88 -20.22 -30.37
N ALA A 13 28.05 -19.99 -29.07
CA ALA A 13 26.97 -19.52 -28.22
C ALA A 13 26.62 -18.08 -28.62
N ILE A 14 25.56 -17.92 -29.42
CA ILE A 14 24.93 -16.62 -29.63
C ILE A 14 24.29 -16.22 -28.31
N VAL A 15 25.02 -15.49 -27.49
CA VAL A 15 24.48 -14.82 -26.31
C VAL A 15 23.65 -13.64 -26.81
N GLY A 16 22.41 -13.95 -27.19
CA GLY A 16 21.39 -12.94 -27.39
C GLY A 16 21.08 -12.31 -26.04
N THR A 17 21.69 -11.16 -25.76
CA THR A 17 21.20 -10.27 -24.70
C THR A 17 19.82 -9.79 -25.13
N ALA A 18 18.78 -10.48 -24.65
CA ALA A 18 17.43 -9.96 -24.68
C ALA A 18 17.38 -8.75 -23.73
N GLN A 19 17.83 -7.59 -24.22
CA GLN A 19 17.43 -6.30 -23.69
C GLN A 19 15.91 -6.29 -23.79
N ALA A 20 15.22 -6.47 -22.66
CA ALA A 20 13.79 -6.23 -22.61
C ALA A 20 13.60 -4.74 -22.86
N ASP A 21 13.00 -4.38 -24.01
CA ASP A 21 12.75 -2.99 -24.35
C ASP A 21 11.95 -2.33 -23.22
N HIS A 22 12.51 -1.23 -22.73
CA HIS A 22 12.07 -0.60 -21.50
C HIS A 22 10.64 -0.08 -21.65
N VAL A 23 9.79 -0.43 -20.67
CA VAL A 23 8.40 0.01 -20.50
C VAL A 23 8.22 1.47 -20.95
N SER A 24 7.67 1.67 -22.15
CA SER A 24 7.55 3.00 -22.77
C SER A 24 6.21 3.27 -23.47
N ASP A 25 5.40 2.23 -23.73
CA ASP A 25 4.05 2.36 -24.30
C ASP A 25 2.93 2.56 -23.24
N LEU A 26 3.23 2.43 -21.94
CA LEU A 26 2.26 2.67 -20.87
C LEU A 26 2.11 4.18 -20.59
N LYS A 27 1.10 4.79 -21.22
CA LYS A 27 0.68 6.17 -20.93
C LYS A 27 -0.07 6.23 -19.60
N SER A 28 0.57 6.79 -18.58
CA SER A 28 -0.07 7.12 -17.30
C SER A 28 -0.65 8.54 -17.29
N ILE A 29 -1.71 8.75 -16.50
CA ILE A 29 -2.32 10.07 -16.26
C ILE A 29 -2.54 10.21 -14.75
N SER A 30 -1.94 11.23 -14.14
CA SER A 30 -2.12 11.53 -12.72
C SER A 30 -3.56 12.00 -12.44
N LEU A 31 -4.25 11.28 -11.54
CA LEU A 31 -5.62 11.60 -11.14
C LEU A 31 -5.60 12.56 -9.95
N ARG A 32 -5.64 13.88 -10.20
CA ARG A 32 -5.67 14.93 -9.15
C ARG A 32 -6.74 14.69 -8.06
N THR A 33 -7.84 14.01 -8.38
CA THR A 33 -8.91 13.65 -7.44
C THR A 33 -8.57 12.52 -6.46
N HIS A 34 -7.46 11.81 -6.72
CA HIS A 34 -6.95 10.67 -5.96
C HIS A 34 -5.45 10.84 -5.60
N SER A 35 -4.87 12.01 -5.84
CA SER A 35 -3.49 12.35 -5.47
C SER A 35 -3.48 13.43 -4.39
N ILE A 36 -2.66 13.25 -3.36
CA ILE A 36 -2.50 14.19 -2.25
C ILE A 36 -1.01 14.49 -2.04
N GLN A 37 -0.65 15.76 -2.10
CA GLN A 37 0.72 16.27 -2.02
C GLN A 37 0.72 17.63 -1.31
N GLN A 38 1.89 18.14 -0.93
CA GLN A 38 1.99 19.47 -0.30
C GLN A 38 1.59 20.59 -1.28
N PRO A 39 0.87 21.64 -0.84
CA PRO A 39 0.22 21.77 0.47
C PRO A 39 -1.04 20.87 0.55
N TYR A 40 -1.20 20.14 1.66
CA TYR A 40 -2.22 19.08 1.79
C TYR A 40 -3.66 19.57 1.98
N LEU A 41 -3.86 20.87 2.24
CA LEU A 41 -5.17 21.50 2.43
C LEU A 41 -5.28 22.70 1.48
N ASP A 42 -6.44 22.86 0.84
CA ASP A 42 -6.67 23.89 -0.17
C ASP A 42 -7.05 25.24 0.46
N SER A 43 -8.02 25.22 1.39
CA SER A 43 -8.58 26.41 2.08
C SER A 43 -9.36 25.97 3.32
N ASP A 44 -9.57 26.86 4.29
CA ASP A 44 -10.39 26.64 5.51
C ASP A 44 -10.11 25.34 6.26
N MET A 45 -8.83 24.92 6.27
CA MET A 45 -8.35 23.66 6.87
C MET A 45 -8.96 22.38 6.26
N GLN A 46 -9.49 22.44 5.03
CA GLN A 46 -10.02 21.28 4.30
C GLN A 46 -9.24 20.98 3.02
N SER A 47 -9.20 19.70 2.65
CA SER A 47 -8.81 19.26 1.31
C SER A 47 -10.05 19.26 0.41
N ARG A 48 -9.91 19.63 -0.86
CA ARG A 48 -10.98 19.57 -1.86
C ARG A 48 -11.39 18.14 -2.18
N TRP A 49 -10.41 17.22 -2.22
CA TRP A 49 -10.57 15.87 -2.76
C TRP A 49 -10.55 14.76 -1.72
N PHE A 50 -10.07 15.03 -0.51
CA PHE A 50 -9.97 14.05 0.56
C PHE A 50 -10.74 14.46 1.81
N ASP A 51 -11.37 13.49 2.46
CA ASP A 51 -11.85 13.60 3.83
C ASP A 51 -10.90 12.86 4.76
N PHE A 52 -10.74 13.36 5.99
CA PHE A 52 -9.99 12.71 7.07
C PHE A 52 -10.77 12.80 8.38
N GLY A 53 -10.46 11.90 9.31
CA GLY A 53 -11.11 11.85 10.61
C GLY A 53 -10.45 10.87 11.56
N GLY A 54 -11.06 10.69 12.74
CA GLY A 54 -10.41 10.03 13.87
C GLY A 54 -9.25 10.89 14.40
N ASP A 55 -8.13 10.26 14.74
CA ASP A 55 -6.92 10.93 15.23
C ASP A 55 -6.02 11.54 14.12
N THR A 56 -6.47 11.57 12.86
CA THR A 56 -5.67 12.10 11.74
C THR A 56 -5.39 13.59 11.90
N ILE A 57 -4.11 13.98 11.93
CA ILE A 57 -3.65 15.36 11.95
C ILE A 57 -2.99 15.71 10.60
N VAL A 58 -3.51 16.74 9.93
CA VAL A 58 -2.88 17.30 8.73
C VAL A 58 -2.06 18.54 9.10
N ARG A 59 -0.75 18.50 8.82
CA ARG A 59 0.13 19.68 8.82
C ARG A 59 0.31 20.13 7.38
N THR A 60 -0.42 21.17 6.97
CA THR A 60 -0.57 21.67 5.59
C THR A 60 0.70 21.58 4.76
N ASP A 61 1.82 22.07 5.30
CA ASP A 61 3.09 22.24 4.58
C ASP A 61 4.16 21.22 5.01
N SER A 62 3.78 20.06 5.59
CA SER A 62 4.76 19.12 6.13
C SER A 62 4.38 17.64 6.05
N TYR A 63 3.28 17.20 6.66
CA TYR A 63 2.85 15.79 6.61
C TYR A 63 1.37 15.60 6.97
N ILE A 64 0.81 14.48 6.51
CA ILE A 64 -0.40 13.90 7.08
C ILE A 64 0.03 12.81 8.06
N ARG A 65 -0.48 12.85 9.29
CA ARG A 65 -0.24 11.84 10.33
C ARG A 65 -1.56 11.17 10.67
N LEU A 66 -1.70 9.88 10.38
CA LEU A 66 -2.90 9.10 10.72
C LEU A 66 -3.02 8.88 12.24
N THR A 67 -1.91 8.56 12.92
CA THR A 67 -1.87 8.31 14.36
C THR A 67 -0.62 8.92 14.99
N SER A 68 -0.72 9.35 16.25
CA SER A 68 0.45 9.75 17.05
C SER A 68 1.02 8.56 17.84
N ASP A 69 2.23 8.70 18.40
CA ASP A 69 2.87 7.74 19.31
C ASP A 69 2.19 7.77 20.69
N LEU A 70 0.91 7.39 20.70
CA LEU A 70 -0.01 7.31 21.84
C LEU A 70 -0.85 6.01 21.73
N PRO A 71 -1.26 5.39 22.86
CA PRO A 71 -2.12 4.22 22.84
C PRO A 71 -3.49 4.48 22.20
N SER A 72 -4.09 3.43 21.61
CA SER A 72 -5.49 3.42 21.15
C SER A 72 -5.86 4.51 20.13
N GLN A 73 -4.90 4.93 19.30
CA GLN A 73 -5.12 5.90 18.22
C GLN A 73 -5.67 5.21 16.96
N SER A 74 -6.61 5.88 16.28
CA SER A 74 -7.26 5.43 15.07
C SER A 74 -7.62 6.63 14.20
N GLY A 75 -6.92 6.82 13.09
CA GLY A 75 -7.18 7.87 12.12
C GLY A 75 -7.25 7.33 10.70
N TRP A 76 -8.02 8.02 9.86
CA TRP A 76 -8.22 7.67 8.45
C TRP A 76 -8.12 8.89 7.53
N LEU A 77 -7.94 8.60 6.24
CA LEU A 77 -7.92 9.53 5.11
C LEU A 77 -8.50 8.78 3.90
N PHE A 78 -9.48 9.35 3.20
CA PHE A 78 -10.13 8.75 2.02
C PHE A 78 -10.42 9.81 0.96
N SER A 79 -10.39 9.42 -0.32
CA SER A 79 -10.91 10.28 -1.40
C SER A 79 -12.42 10.50 -1.23
N ARG A 80 -12.90 11.67 -1.67
CA ARG A 80 -14.32 12.04 -1.67
C ARG A 80 -15.11 11.39 -2.81
N VAL A 81 -14.43 11.15 -3.92
CA VAL A 81 -14.99 10.60 -5.16
C VAL A 81 -14.48 9.17 -5.39
N PRO A 82 -15.27 8.30 -6.05
CA PRO A 82 -14.86 6.94 -6.36
C PRO A 82 -13.79 6.89 -7.46
N LEU A 83 -12.92 5.89 -7.40
CA LEU A 83 -11.98 5.58 -8.46
C LEU A 83 -12.70 4.85 -9.59
N THR A 84 -12.80 5.48 -10.76
CA THR A 84 -13.47 4.92 -11.95
C THR A 84 -12.49 4.42 -13.03
N ALA A 85 -11.18 4.47 -12.77
CA ALA A 85 -10.17 4.02 -13.72
C ALA A 85 -10.08 2.49 -13.71
N THR A 86 -10.16 1.85 -14.88
CA THR A 86 -10.08 0.38 -15.02
C THR A 86 -8.69 -0.14 -14.66
N ASN A 87 -7.65 0.57 -15.10
CA ASN A 87 -6.25 0.31 -14.76
C ASN A 87 -5.74 1.51 -13.96
N TRP A 88 -5.05 1.25 -12.87
CA TRP A 88 -4.55 2.28 -11.96
C TRP A 88 -3.26 1.81 -11.29
N GLU A 89 -2.50 2.79 -10.84
CA GLU A 89 -1.28 2.63 -10.05
C GLU A 89 -1.37 3.65 -8.90
N VAL A 90 -0.91 3.27 -7.70
CA VAL A 90 -0.91 4.15 -6.53
C VAL A 90 0.47 4.07 -5.87
N GLU A 91 1.19 5.18 -5.95
CA GLU A 91 2.43 5.38 -5.21
C GLU A 91 2.10 5.99 -3.84
N VAL A 92 2.68 5.43 -2.76
CA VAL A 92 2.48 5.92 -1.39
C VAL A 92 3.83 6.08 -0.72
N GLU A 93 4.26 7.32 -0.50
CA GLU A 93 5.35 7.63 0.42
C GLU A 93 4.81 7.66 1.86
N PHE A 94 5.44 6.91 2.77
CA PHE A 94 5.03 6.86 4.17
C PHE A 94 6.22 6.70 5.11
N LYS A 95 6.00 7.03 6.39
CA LYS A 95 6.96 6.83 7.47
C LYS A 95 6.26 6.31 8.72
N ILE A 96 6.72 5.17 9.22
CA ILE A 96 6.34 4.63 10.53
C ILE A 96 7.50 4.90 11.49
N SER A 97 7.21 5.48 12.66
CA SER A 97 8.21 5.74 13.71
C SER A 97 7.55 5.93 15.07
N GLY A 98 8.18 5.43 16.13
CA GLY A 98 7.84 5.70 17.52
C GLY A 98 9.08 5.64 18.41
N LYS A 99 8.92 5.81 19.73
CA LYS A 99 10.02 5.81 20.70
C LYS A 99 10.25 4.47 21.44
N HIS A 100 9.24 3.59 21.47
CA HIS A 100 8.97 2.65 22.56
C HIS A 100 9.35 1.16 22.33
N GLN A 101 10.15 0.84 21.31
CA GLN A 101 10.56 -0.52 20.85
C GLN A 101 9.44 -1.49 20.40
N LEU A 102 8.33 -1.61 21.14
CA LEU A 102 7.11 -2.26 20.67
C LEU A 102 6.27 -1.24 19.90
N TYR A 103 5.96 -1.54 18.64
CA TYR A 103 5.22 -0.67 17.73
C TYR A 103 4.08 -1.45 17.08
N GLY A 104 2.89 -0.87 17.06
CA GLY A 104 1.70 -1.51 16.49
C GLY A 104 0.50 -0.57 16.37
N ASP A 105 -0.52 -0.92 15.58
CA ASP A 105 -0.56 -2.15 14.76
C ASP A 105 0.09 -1.94 13.37
N GLY A 106 0.00 -0.74 12.80
CA GLY A 106 0.54 -0.39 11.47
C GLY A 106 -0.40 0.56 10.74
N PHE A 107 -0.50 0.44 9.41
CA PHE A 107 -1.53 1.13 8.62
C PHE A 107 -2.01 0.27 7.44
N ALA A 108 -3.09 0.71 6.78
CA ALA A 108 -3.59 0.08 5.57
C ALA A 108 -3.95 1.10 4.49
N MET A 109 -3.74 0.72 3.23
CA MET A 109 -4.25 1.40 2.04
C MET A 109 -5.52 0.68 1.56
N TRP A 110 -6.52 1.45 1.15
CA TRP A 110 -7.87 0.96 0.87
C TRP A 110 -8.35 1.39 -0.52
N ILE A 111 -8.79 0.42 -1.34
CA ILE A 111 -9.57 0.63 -2.57
C ILE A 111 -10.92 -0.08 -2.37
N THR A 112 -11.84 0.58 -1.69
CA THR A 112 -13.08 -0.03 -1.14
C THR A 112 -14.34 0.75 -1.53
N LYS A 113 -15.51 0.09 -1.49
CA LYS A 113 -16.81 0.77 -1.66
C LYS A 113 -17.15 1.66 -0.47
N GLN A 114 -16.81 1.21 0.74
CA GLN A 114 -16.96 2.00 1.97
C GLN A 114 -15.80 3.00 2.08
N ARG A 115 -16.08 4.20 2.63
CA ARG A 115 -15.08 5.24 2.94
C ARG A 115 -15.40 5.93 4.26
N GLY A 116 -14.38 6.40 4.97
CA GLY A 116 -14.51 7.28 6.15
C GLY A 116 -15.25 6.68 7.36
N GLN A 117 -15.45 5.37 7.40
CA GLN A 117 -16.07 4.67 8.52
C GLN A 117 -14.98 4.04 9.39
N MET A 118 -14.95 4.43 10.68
CA MET A 118 -13.98 3.91 11.62
C MET A 118 -14.28 2.46 12.01
N GLY A 119 -13.23 1.69 12.28
CA GLY A 119 -13.37 0.32 12.76
C GLY A 119 -12.06 -0.30 13.25
N PRO A 120 -12.09 -1.61 13.57
CA PRO A 120 -10.98 -2.31 14.21
C PRO A 120 -9.86 -2.73 13.25
N VAL A 121 -10.04 -2.55 11.93
CA VAL A 121 -9.08 -3.03 10.91
C VAL A 121 -8.23 -1.85 10.45
N PHE A 122 -7.10 -1.61 11.12
CA PHE A 122 -6.17 -0.52 10.80
C PHE A 122 -6.86 0.85 10.62
N GLY A 123 -7.83 1.14 11.50
CA GLY A 123 -8.64 2.37 11.50
C GLY A 123 -9.90 2.35 10.64
N SER A 124 -10.11 1.31 9.83
CA SER A 124 -11.28 1.13 8.95
C SER A 124 -12.19 -0.01 9.39
N VAL A 125 -13.34 -0.14 8.73
CA VAL A 125 -14.36 -1.15 9.03
C VAL A 125 -13.86 -2.58 8.84
N ASP A 126 -14.39 -3.49 9.66
CA ASP A 126 -14.33 -4.92 9.34
C ASP A 126 -15.38 -5.27 8.26
N ARG A 127 -15.18 -6.38 7.55
CA ARG A 127 -16.06 -6.85 6.45
C ARG A 127 -16.24 -5.79 5.35
N PHE A 128 -15.14 -5.12 4.99
CA PHE A 128 -15.10 -4.21 3.85
C PHE A 128 -15.36 -4.94 2.52
N GLU A 129 -15.76 -4.18 1.50
CA GLU A 129 -15.87 -4.68 0.13
C GLU A 129 -14.87 -3.95 -0.78
N GLY A 130 -13.95 -4.70 -1.39
CA GLY A 130 -12.84 -4.17 -2.19
C GLY A 130 -11.48 -4.68 -1.73
N LEU A 131 -10.42 -3.91 -1.97
CA LEU A 131 -9.03 -4.28 -1.66
C LEU A 131 -8.51 -3.52 -0.43
N GLY A 132 -7.97 -4.25 0.55
CA GLY A 132 -7.13 -3.71 1.61
C GLY A 132 -5.69 -4.21 1.45
N ILE A 133 -4.72 -3.30 1.52
CA ILE A 133 -3.29 -3.59 1.56
C ILE A 133 -2.75 -3.12 2.91
N PHE A 134 -2.25 -4.05 3.71
CA PHE A 134 -1.87 -3.84 5.12
C PHE A 134 -0.37 -3.83 5.24
N VAL A 135 0.18 -2.81 5.92
CA VAL A 135 1.55 -2.75 6.39
C VAL A 135 1.51 -3.01 7.90
N ASP A 136 1.57 -4.29 8.26
CA ASP A 136 1.43 -4.79 9.63
C ASP A 136 2.81 -4.77 10.31
N THR A 137 2.90 -4.08 11.43
CA THR A 137 4.15 -3.93 12.21
C THR A 137 4.17 -4.76 13.48
N TYR A 138 3.03 -5.35 13.88
CA TYR A 138 2.89 -5.98 15.19
C TYR A 138 2.57 -7.47 15.11
N LYS A 139 3.45 -8.28 15.71
CA LYS A 139 3.31 -9.74 15.71
C LYS A 139 2.21 -10.19 16.67
N ASN A 140 0.98 -10.26 16.17
CA ASN A 140 -0.20 -10.86 16.81
C ASN A 140 -0.11 -12.40 16.87
N ASN A 141 0.98 -12.93 17.46
CA ASN A 141 1.28 -14.36 17.64
C ASN A 141 1.31 -15.25 16.36
N ARG A 142 1.27 -14.67 15.16
CA ARG A 142 1.37 -15.40 13.87
C ARG A 142 2.66 -16.25 13.78
N PRO A 143 2.59 -17.58 13.74
CA PRO A 143 3.78 -18.44 13.62
C PRO A 143 4.47 -18.28 12.26
N GLY A 144 5.80 -18.38 12.22
CA GLY A 144 6.57 -18.37 10.97
C GLY A 144 6.69 -17.02 10.22
N VAL A 145 5.91 -15.99 10.59
CA VAL A 145 5.96 -14.67 9.93
C VAL A 145 7.00 -13.75 10.59
N VAL A 146 7.78 -13.07 9.74
CA VAL A 146 8.72 -11.99 10.09
C VAL A 146 8.03 -10.65 9.84
N PHE A 147 8.24 -9.69 10.74
CA PHE A 147 7.62 -8.37 10.72
C PHE A 147 8.68 -7.27 10.52
N PRO A 148 8.34 -6.12 9.90
CA PRO A 148 7.02 -5.76 9.36
C PRO A 148 6.62 -6.61 8.14
N TYR A 149 5.33 -6.84 7.98
CA TYR A 149 4.76 -7.73 6.96
C TYR A 149 3.75 -6.97 6.10
N VAL A 150 3.87 -7.10 4.78
CA VAL A 150 2.94 -6.51 3.82
C VAL A 150 2.06 -7.60 3.23
N MET A 151 0.74 -7.40 3.29
CA MET A 151 -0.25 -8.35 2.78
C MET A 151 -1.42 -7.64 2.11
N ALA A 152 -2.05 -8.32 1.14
CA ALA A 152 -3.27 -7.87 0.50
C ALA A 152 -4.44 -8.80 0.84
N MET A 153 -5.63 -8.24 1.07
CA MET A 153 -6.88 -8.99 1.21
C MET A 153 -7.94 -8.37 0.33
N TYR A 154 -8.59 -9.20 -0.48
CA TYR A 154 -9.86 -8.85 -1.12
C TYR A 154 -11.00 -9.17 -0.15
N GLY A 155 -11.78 -8.15 0.21
CA GLY A 155 -12.97 -8.25 1.03
C GLY A 155 -14.23 -8.32 0.16
N ASP A 156 -15.14 -9.23 0.54
CA ASP A 156 -16.39 -9.53 -0.15
C ASP A 156 -17.63 -8.92 0.55
N GLY A 157 -17.43 -8.06 1.55
CA GLY A 157 -18.50 -7.52 2.40
C GLY A 157 -18.97 -8.45 3.53
N HIS A 158 -18.42 -9.67 3.63
CA HIS A 158 -18.86 -10.69 4.60
C HIS A 158 -17.72 -11.24 5.45
N ARG A 159 -16.53 -11.44 4.87
CA ARG A 159 -15.36 -12.02 5.53
C ARG A 159 -14.72 -11.02 6.49
N SER A 160 -14.57 -11.44 7.75
CA SER A 160 -13.87 -10.67 8.78
C SER A 160 -12.34 -10.74 8.59
N TYR A 161 -11.65 -9.64 8.89
CA TYR A 161 -10.18 -9.58 8.91
C TYR A 161 -9.64 -10.36 10.13
N ASN A 162 -8.86 -11.41 9.87
CA ASN A 162 -8.17 -12.14 10.95
C ASN A 162 -6.76 -11.57 11.18
N LYS A 163 -6.56 -10.93 12.35
CA LYS A 163 -5.26 -10.38 12.76
C LYS A 163 -4.27 -11.41 13.33
N ASN A 164 -4.73 -12.61 13.67
CA ASN A 164 -3.92 -13.70 14.23
C ASN A 164 -3.35 -14.63 13.14
#